data_AF-A0AAV4X1T6-F1
#
_entry.id   AF-A0AAV4X1T6-F1
#
_cell.length_a   1.000
_cell.length_b   1.000
_cell.length_c   1.000
_cell.angle_alpha   90.00
_cell.angle_beta   90.00
_cell.angle_gamma   90.00
#
_symmetry.space_group_name_H-M   'P 1'
#
loop_
_entity.id
_entity.type
_entity.pdbx_description
1 polymer ?
#
loop_
_entity_poly.entity_id
_entity_poly.type
_entity_poly.pdbx_seq_one_letter_code
_entity_poly.pdbx_strand_id
1 'polypeptide(L)'
;MSCPEVLTSLSREHISKLYSGCEDLKKKAEEIHHIINRLEKNFNLVSEFLSLWSDKNHCDNELKQLCLLVSEKKQLKEQAKGRYLFSNAIGILYEKITSSTLQYEWEQAAAECTNLTGCVEIADTYVRTIRGSWQSFVRDKNSRALSIHDEKFHNLEKIKIQYTCKKLESLLQDRCSKACIQASNVLDEWYSGMQATMVQCNCLTEDLAFTHKRLNDYVLGLREAETKVYELSMQIVSSLKSSAGSESNTIRQMSPSQLPTELPKVLNGASPKKLNGSSEKNLRALLQNLKEEQKFIRETAKENNETIIRLSKVINSLITSDYTQGLESKS
;
A
#
# COMPACT_ATOMS: atom_id res chain seq x y z
N MET A 1 19.62 27.10 14.55
CA MET A 1 20.15 26.17 13.53
C MET A 1 19.03 25.85 12.58
N SER A 2 19.21 26.05 11.27
CA SER A 2 18.20 25.63 10.28
C SER A 2 18.07 24.11 10.33
N CYS A 3 16.84 23.60 10.34
CA CYS A 3 16.57 22.17 10.20
C CYS A 3 17.28 21.64 8.95
N PRO A 4 17.82 20.40 8.94
CA PRO A 4 18.31 19.79 7.72
C PRO A 4 17.10 19.48 6.81
N GLU A 5 16.61 20.50 6.10
CA GLU A 5 15.49 20.41 5.16
C GLU A 5 15.68 19.28 4.14
N VAL A 6 16.94 19.01 3.78
CA VAL A 6 17.31 17.91 2.89
C VAL A 6 16.95 16.55 3.49
N LEU A 7 17.23 16.31 4.77
CA LEU A 7 16.93 15.02 5.41
C LEU A 7 15.43 14.84 5.60
N THR A 8 14.73 15.88 6.06
CA THR A 8 13.29 15.80 6.28
C THR A 8 12.52 15.64 4.97
N SER A 9 12.94 16.34 3.90
CA SER A 9 12.35 16.18 2.57
C SER A 9 12.62 14.80 1.97
N LEU A 10 13.85 14.28 2.06
CA LEU A 10 14.20 12.94 1.58
C LEU A 10 13.37 11.85 2.27
N SER A 11 13.26 11.90 3.60
CA SER A 11 12.48 10.92 4.35
C SER A 11 10.98 11.04 4.05
N ARG A 12 10.46 12.25 3.88
CA ARG A 12 9.08 12.47 3.45
C ARG A 12 8.81 11.85 2.08
N GLU A 13 9.72 12.01 1.12
CA GLU A 13 9.59 11.43 -0.21
C GLU A 13 9.59 9.89 -0.15
N HIS A 14 10.55 9.30 0.56
CA HIS A 14 10.66 7.84 0.70
C HIS A 14 9.41 7.23 1.32
N ILE A 15 8.93 7.82 2.41
CA ILE A 15 7.75 7.33 3.11
C ILE A 15 6.47 7.57 2.30
N SER A 16 6.37 8.66 1.56
CA SER A 16 5.23 8.89 0.67
C SER A 16 5.13 7.81 -0.42
N LYS A 17 6.27 7.44 -1.02
CA LYS A 17 6.34 6.33 -1.99
C LYS A 17 5.94 5.00 -1.35
N LEU A 18 6.38 4.77 -0.13
CA LEU A 18 6.11 3.55 0.63
C LEU A 18 4.61 3.43 0.97
N TYR A 19 4.01 4.55 1.40
CA TYR A 19 2.58 4.66 1.68
C TYR A 19 1.73 4.44 0.42
N SER A 20 2.07 5.10 -0.70
CA SER A 20 1.35 4.89 -1.96
C SER A 20 1.44 3.45 -2.45
N GLY A 21 2.63 2.83 -2.33
CA GLY A 21 2.80 1.42 -2.69
C GLY A 21 2.01 0.46 -1.80
N CYS A 22 1.82 0.80 -0.52
CA CYS A 22 0.95 0.05 0.40
C CYS A 22 -0.53 0.16 -0.01
N GLU A 23 -1.01 1.35 -0.37
CA GLU A 23 -2.37 1.55 -0.88
C GLU A 23 -2.62 0.80 -2.19
N ASP A 24 -1.65 0.78 -3.10
CA ASP A 24 -1.73 0.00 -4.33
C ASP A 24 -1.79 -1.51 -4.05
N LEU A 25 -1.00 -1.99 -3.08
CA LEU A 25 -1.03 -3.39 -2.64
C LEU A 25 -2.39 -3.76 -2.04
N LYS A 26 -2.99 -2.85 -1.26
CA LYS A 26 -4.33 -3.01 -0.68
C LYS A 26 -5.40 -3.12 -1.76
N LYS A 27 -5.37 -2.25 -2.77
CA LYS A 27 -6.30 -2.33 -3.92
C LYS A 27 -6.17 -3.67 -4.65
N LYS A 28 -4.94 -4.13 -4.93
CA LYS A 28 -4.70 -5.46 -5.54
C LYS A 28 -5.20 -6.61 -4.68
N ALA A 29 -5.13 -6.49 -3.35
CA ALA A 29 -5.69 -7.45 -2.42
C ALA A 29 -7.20 -7.60 -2.57
N GLU A 30 -7.89 -6.45 -2.66
CA GLU A 30 -9.33 -6.37 -2.85
C GLU A 30 -9.73 -6.97 -4.21
N GLU A 31 -8.97 -6.69 -5.27
CA GLU A 31 -9.16 -7.33 -6.58
C GLU A 31 -9.08 -8.86 -6.51
N ILE A 32 -8.04 -9.40 -5.85
CA ILE A 32 -7.92 -10.85 -5.62
C ILE A 32 -9.12 -11.39 -4.86
N HIS A 33 -9.56 -10.67 -3.83
CA HIS A 33 -10.72 -11.06 -3.03
C HIS A 33 -11.98 -11.15 -3.90
N HIS A 34 -12.19 -10.19 -4.79
CA HIS A 34 -13.31 -10.18 -5.73
C HIS A 34 -13.25 -11.36 -6.71
N ILE A 35 -12.06 -11.65 -7.28
CA ILE A 35 -11.87 -12.78 -8.20
C ILE A 35 -12.21 -14.11 -7.51
N ILE A 36 -11.71 -14.32 -6.29
CA ILE A 36 -11.97 -15.56 -5.55
C ILE A 36 -13.45 -15.71 -5.19
N ASN A 37 -14.11 -14.62 -4.78
CA ASN A 37 -15.55 -14.66 -4.49
C ASN A 37 -16.37 -14.98 -5.76
N ARG A 38 -15.95 -14.48 -6.93
CA ARG A 38 -16.58 -14.82 -8.22
C ARG A 38 -16.40 -16.31 -8.55
N LEU A 39 -15.19 -16.84 -8.37
CA LEU A 39 -14.90 -18.27 -8.54
C LEU A 39 -15.77 -19.15 -7.63
N GLU A 40 -15.90 -18.80 -6.36
CA GLU A 40 -16.72 -19.53 -5.39
C GLU A 40 -18.21 -19.50 -5.77
N LYS A 41 -18.73 -18.34 -6.21
CA LYS A 41 -20.10 -18.23 -6.72
C LYS A 41 -20.33 -19.10 -7.95
N ASN A 42 -19.42 -19.07 -8.92
CA ASN A 42 -19.52 -19.89 -10.13
C ASN A 42 -19.51 -21.38 -9.79
N PHE A 43 -18.62 -21.80 -8.88
CA PHE A 43 -18.58 -23.17 -8.40
C PHE A 43 -19.90 -23.60 -7.75
N ASN A 44 -20.45 -22.77 -6.86
CA ASN A 44 -21.70 -23.07 -6.18
C ASN A 44 -22.87 -23.22 -7.17
N LEU A 45 -22.93 -22.36 -8.20
CA LEU A 45 -23.94 -22.46 -9.26
C LEU A 45 -23.82 -23.75 -10.06
N VAL A 46 -22.60 -24.16 -10.45
CA VAL A 46 -22.36 -25.42 -11.17
C VAL A 46 -22.75 -26.62 -10.30
N SER A 47 -22.38 -26.59 -9.02
CA SER A 47 -22.72 -27.64 -8.05
C SER A 47 -24.23 -27.76 -7.83
N GLU A 48 -24.91 -26.63 -7.65
CA GLU A 48 -26.38 -26.58 -7.50
C GLU A 48 -27.08 -27.11 -8.76
N PHE A 49 -26.65 -26.67 -9.95
CA PHE A 49 -27.18 -27.15 -11.22
C PHE A 49 -27.03 -28.67 -11.37
N LEU A 50 -25.84 -29.22 -11.08
CA LEU A 50 -25.60 -30.66 -11.15
C LEU A 50 -26.40 -31.45 -10.10
N SER A 51 -26.70 -30.85 -8.94
CA SER A 51 -27.53 -31.50 -7.91
C SER A 51 -28.96 -31.78 -8.38
N LEU A 52 -29.46 -30.95 -9.31
CA LEU A 52 -30.77 -31.08 -9.95
C LEU A 52 -30.76 -32.05 -11.15
N TRP A 53 -29.59 -32.45 -11.63
CA TRP A 53 -29.45 -33.37 -12.76
C TRP A 53 -29.70 -34.82 -12.33
N SER A 54 -30.42 -35.57 -13.17
CA SER A 54 -30.90 -36.92 -12.84
C SER A 54 -29.80 -37.98 -12.84
N ASP A 55 -28.76 -37.78 -13.66
CA ASP A 55 -27.66 -38.72 -13.87
C ASP A 55 -26.36 -38.16 -13.28
N LYS A 56 -26.22 -38.30 -11.95
CA LYS A 56 -25.19 -37.61 -11.15
C LYS A 56 -23.77 -38.14 -11.40
N ASN A 57 -23.63 -39.40 -11.82
CA ASN A 57 -22.35 -40.09 -11.81
C ASN A 57 -21.42 -39.69 -12.97
N HIS A 58 -21.94 -39.03 -14.02
CA HIS A 58 -21.18 -38.80 -15.25
C HIS A 58 -20.16 -37.64 -15.15
N CYS A 59 -20.34 -36.72 -14.20
CA CYS A 59 -19.49 -35.51 -14.07
C CYS A 59 -18.75 -35.43 -12.72
N ASP A 60 -18.70 -36.52 -11.96
CA ASP A 60 -18.13 -36.55 -10.61
C ASP A 60 -16.63 -36.20 -10.59
N ASN A 61 -15.89 -36.53 -11.65
CA ASN A 61 -14.45 -36.27 -11.71
C ASN A 61 -14.16 -34.78 -11.92
N GLU A 62 -14.81 -34.16 -12.89
CA GLU A 62 -14.68 -32.73 -13.20
C GLU A 62 -15.14 -31.88 -12.02
N LEU A 63 -16.24 -32.28 -11.35
CA LEU A 63 -16.75 -31.58 -10.17
C LEU A 63 -15.77 -31.68 -8.98
N LYS A 64 -15.15 -32.85 -8.77
CA LYS A 64 -14.09 -33.01 -7.76
C LYS A 64 -12.88 -32.12 -8.06
N GLN A 65 -12.43 -32.06 -9.32
CA GLN A 65 -11.34 -31.18 -9.73
C GLN A 65 -11.68 -29.70 -9.51
N LEU A 66 -12.90 -29.29 -9.86
CA LEU A 66 -13.42 -27.94 -9.63
C LEU A 66 -13.41 -27.60 -8.12
N CYS A 67 -13.88 -28.53 -7.28
CA CYS A 67 -13.95 -28.37 -5.82
C CYS A 67 -12.57 -28.22 -5.18
N LEU A 68 -11.61 -29.07 -5.60
CA LEU A 68 -10.22 -28.99 -5.14
C LEU A 68 -9.59 -27.65 -5.52
N LEU A 69 -9.76 -27.23 -6.76
CA LEU A 69 -9.20 -25.97 -7.26
C LEU A 69 -9.77 -24.76 -6.54
N VAL A 70 -11.09 -24.71 -6.30
CA VAL A 70 -11.73 -23.63 -5.53
C VAL A 70 -11.27 -23.62 -4.07
N SER A 71 -11.14 -24.80 -3.46
CA SER A 71 -10.66 -24.94 -2.07
C SER A 71 -9.21 -24.47 -1.91
N GLU A 72 -8.33 -24.85 -2.84
CA GLU A 72 -6.94 -24.40 -2.88
C GLU A 72 -6.86 -22.87 -2.99
N LYS A 73 -7.64 -22.26 -3.89
CA LYS A 73 -7.64 -20.80 -4.05
C LYS A 73 -8.26 -20.07 -2.85
N LYS A 74 -9.24 -20.67 -2.18
CA LYS A 74 -9.78 -20.16 -0.90
C LYS A 74 -8.72 -20.14 0.20
N GLN A 75 -7.87 -21.17 0.29
CA GLN A 75 -6.76 -21.15 1.23
C GLN A 75 -5.76 -20.02 0.93
N LEU A 76 -5.46 -19.78 -0.34
CA LEU A 76 -4.59 -18.66 -0.76
C LEU A 76 -5.17 -17.29 -0.40
N LYS A 77 -6.50 -17.11 -0.45
CA LYS A 77 -7.18 -15.88 0.02
C LYS A 77 -6.85 -15.55 1.47
N GLU A 78 -6.94 -16.54 2.34
CA GLU A 78 -6.68 -16.36 3.78
C GLU A 78 -5.18 -16.12 4.03
N GLN A 79 -4.30 -16.79 3.27
CA GLN A 79 -2.86 -16.52 3.31
C GLN A 79 -2.50 -15.11 2.84
N ALA A 80 -3.25 -14.54 1.88
CA ALA A 80 -3.05 -13.17 1.42
C ALA A 80 -3.51 -12.14 2.47
N LYS A 81 -4.67 -12.34 3.11
CA LYS A 81 -5.18 -11.45 4.16
C LYS A 81 -4.22 -11.30 5.34
N GLY A 82 -3.61 -12.41 5.78
CA GLY A 82 -2.70 -12.40 6.93
C GLY A 82 -1.38 -11.66 6.70
N ARG A 83 -1.09 -11.17 5.49
CA ARG A 83 0.22 -10.61 5.12
C ARG A 83 0.26 -9.09 4.98
N TYR A 84 -0.85 -8.38 5.13
CA TYR A 84 -0.88 -6.90 5.17
C TYR A 84 -0.49 -6.32 6.54
N LEU A 85 0.16 -7.11 7.41
CA LEU A 85 0.47 -6.73 8.79
C LEU A 85 1.36 -5.48 8.89
N PHE A 86 2.14 -5.17 7.85
CA PHE A 86 2.98 -3.98 7.82
C PHE A 86 2.24 -2.69 7.48
N SER A 87 0.96 -2.73 7.06
CA SER A 87 0.12 -1.54 6.82
C SER A 87 0.10 -0.59 8.02
N ASN A 88 -0.01 -1.13 9.23
CA ASN A 88 -0.01 -0.31 10.44
C ASN A 88 1.35 0.32 10.71
N ALA A 89 2.45 -0.43 10.51
CA ALA A 89 3.80 0.09 10.69
C ALA A 89 4.10 1.24 9.71
N ILE A 90 3.70 1.07 8.45
CA ILE A 90 3.81 2.11 7.40
C ILE A 90 2.97 3.33 7.78
N GLY A 91 1.74 3.13 8.26
CA GLY A 91 0.87 4.21 8.72
C GLY A 91 1.47 5.01 9.87
N ILE A 92 2.03 4.35 10.89
CA ILE A 92 2.69 5.00 12.03
C ILE A 92 3.90 5.81 11.56
N LEU A 93 4.72 5.27 10.66
CA LEU A 93 5.87 5.97 10.10
C LEU A 93 5.46 7.17 9.24
N TYR A 94 4.40 7.00 8.44
CA TYR A 94 3.81 8.08 7.65
C TYR A 94 3.33 9.21 8.55
N GLU A 95 2.59 8.89 9.60
CA GLU A 95 2.13 9.88 10.59
C GLU A 95 3.33 10.59 11.23
N LYS A 96 4.33 9.86 11.76
CA LYS A 96 5.53 10.44 12.38
C LYS A 96 6.27 11.44 11.48
N ILE A 97 6.35 11.18 10.18
CA ILE A 97 7.11 12.04 9.26
C ILE A 97 6.25 13.19 8.69
N THR A 98 4.95 12.99 8.53
CA THR A 98 4.04 14.02 7.98
C THR A 98 3.52 14.98 9.04
N SER A 99 3.38 14.55 10.29
CA SER A 99 3.00 15.38 11.45
C SER A 99 4.05 16.43 11.84
N SER A 100 5.18 16.49 11.13
CA SER A 100 6.36 17.28 11.51
C SER A 100 6.98 16.85 12.85
N THR A 101 6.70 15.64 13.36
CA THR A 101 7.30 15.15 14.61
C THR A 101 8.82 15.16 14.54
N LEU A 102 9.41 14.73 13.43
CA LEU A 102 10.87 14.74 13.26
C LEU A 102 11.46 16.16 13.27
N GLN A 103 10.74 17.12 12.69
CA GLN A 103 11.12 18.53 12.72
C GLN A 103 11.01 19.08 14.15
N TYR A 104 9.95 18.73 14.86
CA TYR A 104 9.78 19.09 16.27
C TYR A 104 10.89 18.49 17.14
N GLU A 105 11.23 17.20 16.96
CA GLU A 105 12.35 16.53 17.63
C GLU A 105 13.68 17.27 17.37
N TRP A 106 13.91 17.73 16.13
CA TRP A 106 15.07 18.55 15.79
C TRP A 106 15.05 19.91 16.51
N GLU A 107 13.91 20.59 16.51
CA GLU A 107 13.76 21.90 17.15
C GLU A 107 13.97 21.80 18.67
N GLN A 108 13.49 20.73 19.30
CA GLN A 108 13.76 20.43 20.72
C GLN A 108 15.25 20.16 20.95
N ALA A 109 15.88 19.27 20.17
CA ALA A 109 17.31 18.98 20.26
C ALA A 109 18.17 20.25 20.07
N ALA A 110 17.81 21.10 19.11
CA ALA A 110 18.47 22.37 18.88
C ALA A 110 18.23 23.39 20.00
N ALA A 111 17.06 23.37 20.65
CA ALA A 111 16.74 24.25 21.78
C ALA A 111 17.48 23.84 23.07
N GLU A 112 17.80 22.55 23.24
CA GLU A 112 18.61 22.03 24.36
C GLU A 112 20.09 22.43 24.25
N CYS A 113 20.55 22.84 23.06
CA CYS A 113 21.91 23.30 22.86
C CYS A 113 22.18 24.61 23.61
N THR A 114 23.19 24.61 24.48
CA THR A 114 23.57 25.78 25.27
C THR A 114 23.87 26.99 24.37
N ASN A 115 23.25 28.14 24.68
CA ASN A 115 23.44 29.35 23.92
C ASN A 115 24.81 30.01 24.21
N LEU A 116 25.64 30.09 23.16
CA LEU A 116 26.97 30.72 23.19
C LEU A 116 26.96 32.21 22.82
N THR A 117 25.79 32.81 22.69
CA THR A 117 25.65 34.26 22.45
C THR A 117 26.42 35.06 23.50
N GLY A 118 27.20 36.05 23.06
CA GLY A 118 28.02 36.88 23.94
C GLY A 118 29.40 36.30 24.27
N CYS A 119 29.65 35.00 24.04
CA CYS A 119 30.93 34.40 24.41
C CYS A 119 32.09 34.94 23.55
N VAL A 120 31.84 35.21 22.27
CA VAL A 120 32.84 35.75 21.34
C VAL A 120 33.24 37.16 21.75
N GLU A 121 32.26 38.00 22.09
CA GLU A 121 32.45 39.39 22.50
C GLU A 121 33.20 39.48 23.84
N ILE A 122 32.86 38.60 24.79
CA ILE A 122 33.56 38.51 26.08
C ILE A 122 35.01 38.03 25.86
N ALA A 123 35.21 36.99 25.04
CA ALA A 123 36.54 36.46 24.74
C ALA A 123 37.42 37.54 24.07
N ASP A 124 36.89 38.26 23.08
CA ASP A 124 37.59 39.35 22.40
C ASP A 124 37.95 40.49 23.37
N THR A 125 37.06 40.82 24.31
CA THR A 125 37.36 41.78 25.38
C THR A 125 38.55 41.33 26.25
N TYR A 126 38.59 40.06 26.65
CA TYR A 126 39.73 39.51 27.40
C TYR A 126 41.02 39.53 26.58
N VAL A 127 40.96 39.14 25.29
CA VAL A 127 42.12 39.17 24.39
C VAL A 127 42.64 40.59 24.17
N ARG A 128 41.77 41.57 23.98
CA ARG A 128 42.15 43.00 23.88
C ARG A 128 42.82 43.49 25.16
N THR A 129 42.30 43.11 26.32
CA THR A 129 42.89 43.46 27.62
C THR A 129 44.29 42.89 27.78
N ILE A 130 44.47 41.59 27.49
CA ILE A 130 45.77 40.92 27.54
C ILE A 130 46.76 41.59 26.59
N ARG A 131 46.32 41.92 25.37
CA ARG A 131 47.15 42.60 24.36
C ARG A 131 47.62 43.98 24.83
N GLY A 132 46.73 44.77 25.43
CA GLY A 132 47.07 46.08 25.98
C GLY A 132 48.12 45.98 27.09
N SER A 133 47.93 45.04 28.02
CA SER A 133 48.90 44.77 29.09
C SER A 133 50.25 44.28 28.55
N TRP A 134 50.24 43.43 27.53
CA TRP A 134 51.46 42.96 26.87
C TRP A 134 52.24 44.09 26.19
N GLN A 135 51.55 45.01 25.52
CA GLN A 135 52.20 46.19 24.95
C GLN A 135 52.88 47.06 26.02
N SER A 136 52.30 47.17 27.22
CA SER A 136 52.96 47.84 28.35
C SER A 136 54.25 47.14 28.76
N PHE A 137 54.26 45.81 28.86
CA PHE A 137 55.49 45.06 29.15
C PHE A 137 56.58 45.22 28.09
N VAL A 138 56.21 45.28 26.81
CA VAL A 138 57.19 45.54 25.75
C VAL A 138 57.83 46.91 25.93
N ARG A 139 57.06 47.94 26.32
CA ARG A 139 57.61 49.27 26.64
C ARG A 139 58.53 49.22 27.85
N ASP A 140 58.08 48.60 28.94
CA ASP A 140 58.86 48.47 30.19
C ASP A 140 60.19 47.76 29.95
N LYS A 141 60.20 46.70 29.13
CA LYS A 141 61.40 45.94 28.77
C LYS A 141 62.42 46.79 28.00
N ASN A 142 61.97 47.74 27.19
CA ASN A 142 62.84 48.62 26.41
C ASN A 142 63.41 49.78 27.25
N SER A 143 62.88 50.02 28.45
CA SER A 143 63.41 50.98 29.41
C SER A 143 64.63 50.40 30.13
N ARG A 144 65.73 51.17 30.21
CA ARG A 144 66.98 50.72 30.85
C ARG A 144 66.85 50.52 32.36
N ALA A 145 65.94 51.24 33.01
CA ALA A 145 65.55 51.09 34.40
C ALA A 145 64.11 51.57 34.60
N LEU A 146 63.34 50.88 35.44
CA LEU A 146 61.99 51.28 35.84
C LEU A 146 62.05 52.08 37.14
N SER A 147 61.21 53.11 37.29
CA SER A 147 61.04 53.75 38.60
C SER A 147 60.34 52.80 39.57
N ILE A 148 60.45 53.04 40.88
CA ILE A 148 59.74 52.25 41.91
C ILE A 148 58.22 52.23 41.64
N HIS A 149 57.68 53.32 41.09
CA HIS A 149 56.26 53.39 40.73
C HIS A 149 55.96 52.51 39.50
N ASP A 150 56.80 52.57 38.46
CA ASP A 150 56.62 51.76 37.25
C ASP A 150 56.80 50.27 37.55
N GLU A 151 57.68 49.90 38.48
CA GLU A 151 57.83 48.52 38.94
C GLU A 151 56.56 48.00 39.64
N LYS A 152 55.91 48.84 40.45
CA LYS A 152 54.60 48.50 41.04
C LYS A 152 53.53 48.34 39.96
N PHE A 153 53.47 49.25 38.98
CA PHE A 153 52.53 49.15 37.86
C PHE A 153 52.79 47.90 37.01
N HIS A 154 54.06 47.58 36.73
CA HIS A 154 54.46 46.37 36.04
C HIS A 154 53.96 45.11 36.75
N ASN A 155 54.12 45.05 38.08
CA ASN A 155 53.61 43.94 38.89
C ASN A 155 52.07 43.86 38.84
N LEU A 156 51.35 44.99 38.84
CA LEU A 156 49.90 45.00 38.70
C LEU A 156 49.44 44.50 37.32
N GLU A 157 50.08 44.94 36.25
CA GLU A 157 49.79 44.45 34.89
C GLU A 157 50.07 42.93 34.77
N LYS A 158 51.06 42.41 35.49
CA LYS A 158 51.35 40.96 35.53
C LYS A 158 50.23 40.17 36.16
N ILE A 159 49.75 40.62 37.32
CA ILE A 159 48.60 40.03 38.02
C ILE A 159 47.36 40.11 37.12
N LYS A 160 47.15 41.25 36.45
CA LYS A 160 46.02 41.47 35.54
C LYS A 160 46.02 40.52 34.34
N ILE A 161 47.17 40.30 33.68
CA ILE A 161 47.27 39.31 32.59
C ILE A 161 46.94 37.92 33.12
N GLN A 162 47.57 37.49 34.21
CA GLN A 162 47.33 36.15 34.77
C GLN A 162 45.85 35.92 35.09
N TYR A 163 45.20 36.89 35.71
CA TYR A 163 43.78 36.81 36.03
C TYR A 163 42.90 36.80 34.77
N THR A 164 43.21 37.64 33.79
CA THR A 164 42.45 37.71 32.52
C THR A 164 42.61 36.43 31.70
N CYS A 165 43.81 35.84 31.65
CA CYS A 165 44.05 34.55 31.02
C CYS A 165 43.23 33.44 31.68
N LYS A 166 43.21 33.36 33.02
CA LYS A 166 42.38 32.38 33.74
C LYS A 166 40.89 32.54 33.44
N LYS A 167 40.40 33.78 33.35
CA LYS A 167 39.00 34.06 32.95
C LYS A 167 38.70 33.62 31.53
N LEU A 168 39.61 33.90 30.60
CA LEU A 168 39.46 33.46 29.22
C LEU A 168 39.49 31.93 29.11
N GLU A 169 40.41 31.28 29.82
CA GLU A 169 40.50 29.83 29.87
C GLU A 169 39.21 29.20 30.42
N SER A 170 38.69 29.70 31.54
CA SER A 170 37.42 29.20 32.10
C SER A 170 36.24 29.46 31.16
N LEU A 171 36.17 30.61 30.49
CA LEU A 171 35.14 30.86 29.47
C LEU A 171 35.21 29.82 28.35
N LEU A 172 36.40 29.51 27.85
CA LEU A 172 36.60 28.57 26.75
C LEU A 172 36.34 27.11 27.18
N GLN A 173 36.85 26.69 28.34
CA GLN A 173 36.71 25.31 28.82
C GLN A 173 35.33 25.05 29.43
N ASP A 174 34.91 25.88 30.37
CA ASP A 174 33.70 25.60 31.15
C ASP A 174 32.42 25.96 30.41
N ARG A 175 32.46 26.94 29.51
CA ARG A 175 31.28 27.36 28.76
C ARG A 175 31.32 26.87 27.33
N CYS A 176 32.30 27.30 26.55
CA CYS A 176 32.31 27.00 25.11
C CYS A 176 32.50 25.51 24.83
N SER A 177 33.52 24.87 25.41
CA SER A 177 33.82 23.46 25.16
C SER A 177 32.69 22.54 25.62
N LYS A 178 32.19 22.73 26.86
CA LYS A 178 31.05 21.96 27.38
C LYS A 178 29.80 22.12 26.54
N ALA A 179 29.48 23.35 26.10
CA ALA A 179 28.34 23.60 25.22
C ALA A 179 28.48 22.90 23.87
N CYS A 180 29.68 22.94 23.26
CA CYS A 180 29.94 22.25 21.99
C CYS A 180 29.80 20.72 22.14
N ILE A 181 30.33 20.14 23.22
CA ILE A 181 30.20 18.69 23.49
C ILE A 181 28.74 18.33 23.70
N GLN A 182 28.01 19.09 24.50
CA GLN A 182 26.58 18.87 24.73
C GLN A 182 25.78 18.94 23.42
N ALA A 183 25.99 19.99 22.62
CA ALA A 183 25.33 20.15 21.34
C ALA A 183 25.67 18.99 20.38
N SER A 184 26.93 18.56 20.34
CA SER A 184 27.35 17.40 19.54
C SER A 184 26.60 16.14 19.95
N ASN A 185 26.48 15.85 21.25
CA ASN A 185 25.83 14.64 21.74
C ASN A 185 24.32 14.64 21.44
N VAL A 186 23.65 15.76 21.70
CA VAL A 186 22.20 15.89 21.46
C VAL A 186 21.87 15.77 19.97
N LEU A 187 22.68 16.39 19.10
CA LEU A 187 22.49 16.31 17.65
C LEU A 187 22.82 14.90 17.11
N ASP A 188 23.82 14.22 17.68
CA ASP A 188 24.17 12.84 17.32
C ASP A 188 23.07 11.84 17.70
N GLU A 189 22.43 12.02 18.86
CA GLU A 189 21.29 11.20 19.29
C GLU A 189 20.10 11.38 18.35
N TRP A 190 19.75 12.62 18.00
CA TRP A 190 18.69 12.90 17.03
C TRP A 190 19.01 12.27 15.67
N TYR A 191 20.25 12.43 15.18
CA TYR A 191 20.68 11.85 13.91
C TYR A 191 20.62 10.31 13.92
N SER A 192 21.02 9.68 15.03
CA SER A 192 20.92 8.23 15.21
C SER A 192 19.48 7.74 15.17
N GLY A 193 18.55 8.45 15.83
CA GLY A 193 17.11 8.15 15.76
C GLY A 193 16.53 8.29 14.36
N MET A 194 16.97 9.31 13.62
CA MET A 194 16.62 9.52 12.21
C MET A 194 17.16 8.38 11.32
N GLN A 195 18.42 8.00 11.50
CA GLN A 195 19.03 6.90 10.75
C GLN A 195 18.30 5.57 10.99
N ALA A 196 17.92 5.27 12.24
CA ALA A 196 17.12 4.10 12.57
C ALA A 196 15.76 4.11 11.85
N THR A 197 15.10 5.27 11.81
CA THR A 197 13.84 5.45 11.07
C THR A 197 14.03 5.18 9.57
N MET A 198 15.13 5.66 8.98
CA MET A 198 15.45 5.40 7.56
C MET A 198 15.72 3.93 7.27
N VAL A 199 16.43 3.23 8.15
CA VAL A 199 16.65 1.77 8.02
C VAL A 199 15.31 1.02 8.05
N GLN A 200 14.40 1.38 8.97
CA GLN A 200 13.06 0.80 9.02
C GLN A 200 12.28 1.03 7.72
N CYS A 201 12.38 2.22 7.13
CA CYS A 201 11.76 2.52 5.84
C CYS A 201 12.32 1.63 4.71
N ASN A 202 13.63 1.40 4.69
CA ASN A 202 14.25 0.54 3.69
C ASN A 202 13.79 -0.92 3.85
N CYS A 203 13.78 -1.46 5.07
CA CYS A 203 13.27 -2.82 5.33
C CYS A 203 11.80 -2.96 4.88
N LEU A 204 10.96 -2.00 5.23
CA LEU A 204 9.55 -2.01 4.81
C LEU A 204 9.38 -1.87 3.30
N THR A 205 10.28 -1.17 2.61
CA THR A 205 10.28 -1.08 1.14
C THR A 205 10.55 -2.44 0.52
N GLU A 206 11.54 -3.17 1.04
CA GLU A 206 11.89 -4.52 0.59
C GLU A 206 10.74 -5.50 0.85
N ASP A 207 10.16 -5.47 2.05
CA ASP A 207 9.00 -6.30 2.42
C ASP A 207 7.78 -5.99 1.54
N LEU A 208 7.54 -4.71 1.24
CA LEU A 208 6.48 -4.28 0.36
C LEU A 208 6.71 -4.79 -1.07
N ALA A 209 7.92 -4.63 -1.61
CA ALA A 209 8.28 -5.11 -2.95
C ALA A 209 8.14 -6.65 -3.05
N PHE A 210 8.60 -7.38 -2.04
CA PHE A 210 8.44 -8.82 -1.95
C PHE A 210 6.97 -9.25 -1.92
N THR A 211 6.16 -8.57 -1.10
CA THR A 211 4.72 -8.87 -1.01
C THR A 211 4.01 -8.54 -2.31
N HIS A 212 4.38 -7.44 -2.96
CA HIS A 212 3.84 -7.04 -4.25
C HIS A 212 4.12 -8.08 -5.34
N LYS A 213 5.37 -8.59 -5.40
CA LYS A 213 5.74 -9.67 -6.31
C LYS A 213 4.87 -10.91 -6.08
N ARG A 214 4.76 -11.36 -4.84
CA ARG A 214 3.94 -12.55 -4.49
C ARG A 214 2.48 -12.35 -4.83
N LEU A 215 1.95 -11.16 -4.60
CA LEU A 215 0.56 -10.84 -4.91
C LEU A 215 0.31 -10.91 -6.42
N ASN A 216 1.25 -10.42 -7.23
CA ASN A 216 1.18 -10.56 -8.69
C ASN A 216 1.22 -12.04 -9.10
N ASP A 217 2.10 -12.85 -8.50
CA ASP A 217 2.14 -14.29 -8.76
C ASP A 217 0.79 -14.97 -8.43
N TYR A 218 0.14 -14.54 -7.35
CA TYR A 218 -1.21 -15.01 -6.99
C TYR A 218 -2.28 -14.57 -7.99
N VAL A 219 -2.26 -13.33 -8.46
CA VAL A 219 -3.19 -12.86 -9.51
C VAL A 219 -3.05 -13.72 -10.76
N LEU A 220 -1.81 -14.00 -11.20
CA LEU A 220 -1.56 -14.86 -12.36
C LEU A 220 -2.11 -16.27 -12.14
N GLY A 221 -1.80 -16.91 -11.01
CA GLY A 221 -2.32 -18.23 -10.68
C GLY A 221 -3.85 -18.29 -10.53
N LEU A 222 -4.49 -17.18 -10.14
CA LEU A 222 -5.95 -17.07 -10.10
C LEU A 222 -6.56 -16.95 -11.49
N ARG A 223 -5.95 -16.18 -12.40
CA ARG A 223 -6.42 -16.09 -13.79
C ARG A 223 -6.31 -17.43 -14.52
N GLU A 224 -5.23 -18.17 -14.27
CA GLU A 224 -5.09 -19.55 -14.76
C GLU A 224 -6.18 -20.47 -14.19
N ALA A 225 -6.48 -20.33 -12.89
CA ALA A 225 -7.55 -21.09 -12.24
C ALA A 225 -8.94 -20.75 -12.79
N GLU A 226 -9.23 -19.47 -13.06
CA GLU A 226 -10.46 -19.05 -13.74
C GLU A 226 -10.60 -19.68 -15.12
N THR A 227 -9.50 -19.71 -15.89
CA THR A 227 -9.47 -20.34 -17.21
C THR A 227 -9.78 -21.84 -17.12
N LYS A 228 -9.13 -22.54 -16.17
CA LYS A 228 -9.39 -23.97 -15.92
C LYS A 228 -10.82 -24.26 -15.46
N VAL A 229 -11.38 -23.42 -14.59
CA VAL A 229 -12.77 -23.53 -14.14
C VAL A 229 -13.74 -23.37 -15.31
N TYR A 230 -13.47 -22.43 -16.20
CA TYR A 230 -14.25 -22.25 -17.43
C TYR A 230 -14.15 -23.48 -18.34
N GLU A 231 -12.95 -24.01 -18.58
CA GLU A 231 -12.73 -25.22 -19.38
C GLU A 231 -13.46 -26.44 -18.80
N LEU A 232 -13.33 -26.70 -17.48
CA LEU A 232 -14.02 -27.79 -16.79
C LEU A 232 -15.54 -27.61 -16.87
N SER A 233 -16.05 -26.39 -16.72
CA SER A 233 -17.48 -26.11 -16.85
C SER A 233 -17.97 -26.41 -18.27
N MET A 234 -17.19 -26.07 -19.30
CA MET A 234 -17.50 -26.39 -20.70
C MET A 234 -17.46 -27.90 -20.98
N GLN A 235 -16.54 -28.63 -20.35
CA GLN A 235 -16.49 -30.09 -20.43
C GLN A 235 -17.73 -30.72 -19.79
N ILE A 236 -18.12 -30.28 -18.59
CA ILE A 236 -19.36 -30.72 -17.93
C ILE A 236 -20.56 -30.49 -18.85
N VAL A 237 -20.72 -29.27 -19.38
CA VAL A 237 -21.83 -28.95 -20.31
C VAL A 237 -21.81 -29.85 -21.55
N SER A 238 -20.63 -30.16 -22.09
CA SER A 238 -20.49 -31.02 -23.26
C SER A 238 -20.86 -32.48 -22.95
N SER A 239 -20.40 -33.01 -21.82
CA SER A 239 -20.74 -34.36 -21.33
C SER A 239 -22.24 -34.51 -21.09
N LEU A 240 -22.89 -33.50 -20.52
CA LEU A 240 -24.34 -33.47 -20.30
C LEU A 240 -25.11 -33.47 -21.64
N LYS A 241 -24.64 -32.72 -22.64
CA LYS A 241 -25.26 -32.72 -23.99
C LYS A 241 -25.13 -34.07 -24.68
N SER A 242 -23.98 -34.75 -24.58
CA SER A 242 -23.80 -36.07 -25.18
C SER A 242 -24.65 -37.15 -24.51
N SER A 243 -24.88 -37.05 -23.18
CA SER A 243 -25.77 -37.95 -22.45
C SER A 243 -27.24 -37.80 -22.92
N ALA A 244 -27.72 -36.56 -23.09
CA ALA A 244 -29.09 -36.30 -23.54
C ALA A 244 -29.40 -36.74 -24.99
N GLY A 245 -28.38 -36.85 -25.86
CA GLY A 245 -28.57 -37.20 -27.27
C GLY A 245 -28.78 -38.69 -27.56
N SER A 246 -28.44 -39.58 -26.62
CA SER A 246 -28.49 -41.03 -26.85
C SER A 246 -29.88 -41.67 -26.65
N GLU A 247 -30.86 -40.96 -26.08
CA GLU A 247 -32.19 -41.53 -25.79
C GLU A 247 -33.19 -41.49 -26.96
N SER A 248 -32.87 -40.86 -28.12
CA SER A 248 -33.85 -40.68 -29.21
C SER A 248 -33.84 -41.73 -30.34
N ASN A 249 -32.96 -42.74 -30.32
CA ASN A 249 -32.86 -43.70 -31.44
C ASN A 249 -33.45 -45.11 -31.20
N THR A 250 -34.14 -45.36 -30.08
CA THR A 250 -34.71 -46.70 -29.77
C THR A 250 -36.25 -46.73 -29.82
N ILE A 251 -36.88 -45.93 -30.70
CA ILE A 251 -38.32 -46.08 -31.02
C ILE A 251 -38.51 -46.05 -32.54
N ARG A 252 -37.99 -47.05 -33.26
CA ARG A 252 -38.50 -47.39 -34.59
C ARG A 252 -38.11 -48.80 -35.04
N GLN A 253 -38.87 -49.79 -34.58
CA GLN A 253 -39.29 -50.94 -35.40
C GLN A 253 -40.27 -51.81 -34.61
N MET A 254 -41.57 -51.49 -34.72
CA MET A 254 -42.61 -52.51 -34.61
C MET A 254 -43.53 -52.36 -35.81
N SER A 255 -43.57 -53.42 -36.62
CA SER A 255 -44.49 -53.59 -37.74
C SER A 255 -45.91 -53.89 -37.21
N PRO A 256 -46.97 -53.54 -37.98
CA PRO A 256 -48.35 -53.70 -37.55
C PRO A 256 -48.90 -55.06 -37.96
N SER A 257 -49.48 -55.82 -37.03
CA SER A 257 -50.58 -56.76 -37.33
C SER A 257 -51.28 -57.28 -36.07
N GLN A 258 -52.61 -57.12 -36.10
CA GLN A 258 -53.66 -57.96 -35.51
C GLN A 258 -54.08 -57.75 -34.04
N LEU A 259 -55.27 -57.14 -33.94
CA LEU A 259 -56.32 -57.36 -32.92
C LEU A 259 -56.66 -58.86 -32.80
N PRO A 260 -57.14 -59.37 -31.63
CA PRO A 260 -58.52 -59.10 -31.22
C PRO A 260 -58.80 -58.96 -29.70
N THR A 261 -59.79 -58.10 -29.42
CA THR A 261 -60.96 -58.27 -28.54
C THR A 261 -60.83 -59.08 -27.24
N GLU A 262 -60.84 -58.41 -26.08
CA GLU A 262 -61.92 -58.51 -25.07
C GLU A 262 -61.70 -57.51 -23.91
N LEU A 263 -62.78 -56.80 -23.54
CA LEU A 263 -62.87 -55.99 -22.34
C LEU A 263 -63.00 -56.88 -21.09
N PRO A 264 -62.42 -56.46 -19.96
CA PRO A 264 -63.29 -56.25 -18.80
C PRO A 264 -63.15 -54.84 -18.21
N LYS A 265 -64.31 -54.31 -17.85
CA LYS A 265 -64.52 -53.15 -16.96
C LYS A 265 -63.65 -53.28 -15.71
N VAL A 266 -63.08 -52.17 -15.24
CA VAL A 266 -63.10 -51.76 -13.81
C VAL A 266 -62.52 -50.33 -13.64
N LEU A 267 -63.34 -49.53 -12.93
CA LEU A 267 -63.10 -48.33 -12.11
C LEU A 267 -62.43 -47.07 -12.68
N ASN A 268 -63.26 -46.01 -12.64
CA ASN A 268 -62.92 -44.60 -12.47
C ASN A 268 -61.75 -44.35 -11.49
N GLY A 269 -60.88 -43.41 -11.88
CA GLY A 269 -60.26 -42.46 -10.96
C GLY A 269 -58.77 -42.65 -10.71
N ALA A 270 -57.93 -42.00 -11.51
CA ALA A 270 -56.66 -41.44 -11.04
C ALA A 270 -56.16 -40.35 -12.01
N SER A 271 -56.28 -39.10 -11.57
CA SER A 271 -55.67 -37.93 -12.20
C SER A 271 -54.16 -38.10 -12.38
N PRO A 272 -53.53 -37.39 -13.34
CA PRO A 272 -52.08 -37.37 -13.48
C PRO A 272 -51.44 -36.92 -12.17
N LYS A 273 -50.50 -37.72 -11.65
CA LYS A 273 -49.74 -37.41 -10.44
C LYS A 273 -49.12 -36.02 -10.57
N LYS A 274 -49.60 -35.09 -9.74
CA LYS A 274 -49.01 -33.78 -9.52
C LYS A 274 -47.52 -33.96 -9.22
N LEU A 275 -46.66 -33.49 -10.12
CA LEU A 275 -45.29 -33.11 -9.79
C LEU A 275 -45.38 -32.10 -8.63
N ASN A 276 -44.65 -32.40 -7.56
CA ASN A 276 -44.63 -31.61 -6.32
C ASN A 276 -44.44 -30.11 -6.62
N GLY A 277 -45.44 -29.29 -6.28
CA GLY A 277 -45.46 -27.83 -6.50
C GLY A 277 -44.39 -27.02 -5.76
N SER A 278 -43.42 -27.69 -5.12
CA SER A 278 -42.20 -27.07 -4.57
C SER A 278 -41.15 -26.82 -5.65
N SER A 279 -40.98 -27.77 -6.58
CA SER A 279 -39.98 -27.67 -7.67
C SER A 279 -40.34 -26.57 -8.68
N GLU A 280 -41.63 -26.44 -9.03
CA GLU A 280 -42.08 -25.41 -9.98
C GLU A 280 -41.98 -23.99 -9.39
N LYS A 281 -42.21 -23.83 -8.08
CA LYS A 281 -42.03 -22.54 -7.40
C LYS A 281 -40.57 -22.14 -7.34
N ASN A 282 -39.66 -23.09 -7.07
CA ASN A 282 -38.23 -22.83 -7.08
C ASN A 282 -37.72 -22.48 -8.49
N LEU A 283 -38.19 -23.20 -9.52
CA LEU A 283 -37.85 -22.91 -10.91
C LEU A 283 -38.35 -21.52 -11.33
N ARG A 284 -39.58 -21.14 -10.95
CA ARG A 284 -40.11 -19.79 -11.21
C ARG A 284 -39.32 -18.70 -10.48
N ALA A 285 -38.88 -18.94 -9.24
CA ALA A 285 -38.04 -18.00 -8.50
C ALA A 285 -36.65 -17.84 -9.16
N LEU A 286 -36.02 -18.94 -9.59
CA LEU A 286 -34.76 -18.92 -10.32
C LEU A 286 -34.88 -18.19 -11.66
N LEU A 287 -35.94 -18.46 -12.44
CA LEU A 287 -36.18 -17.75 -13.70
C LEU A 287 -36.44 -16.26 -13.50
N GLN A 288 -37.13 -15.88 -12.41
CA GLN A 288 -37.35 -14.48 -12.07
C GLN A 288 -36.04 -13.80 -11.66
N ASN A 289 -35.20 -14.45 -10.85
CA ASN A 289 -33.88 -13.92 -10.50
C ASN A 289 -32.99 -13.76 -11.73
N LEU A 290 -32.96 -14.76 -12.62
CA LEU A 290 -32.22 -14.67 -13.88
C LEU A 290 -32.71 -13.51 -14.76
N LYS A 291 -34.02 -13.26 -14.78
CA LYS A 291 -34.62 -12.13 -15.51
C LYS A 291 -34.19 -10.78 -14.93
N GLU A 292 -34.15 -10.64 -13.60
CA GLU A 292 -33.67 -9.42 -12.95
C GLU A 292 -32.16 -9.22 -13.17
N GLU A 293 -31.35 -10.27 -13.09
CA GLU A 293 -29.92 -10.19 -13.41
C GLU A 293 -29.67 -9.80 -14.87
N GLN A 294 -30.42 -10.37 -15.82
CA GLN A 294 -30.32 -9.97 -17.23
C GLN A 294 -30.74 -8.51 -17.46
N LYS A 295 -31.74 -8.02 -16.72
CA LYS A 295 -32.14 -6.61 -16.76
C LYS A 295 -31.01 -5.71 -16.25
N PHE A 296 -30.42 -6.05 -15.10
CA PHE A 296 -29.29 -5.34 -14.53
C PHE A 296 -28.09 -5.28 -15.50
N ILE A 297 -27.72 -6.42 -16.11
CA ILE A 297 -26.63 -6.47 -17.10
C ILE A 297 -26.91 -5.55 -18.30
N ARG A 298 -28.16 -5.49 -18.79
CA ARG A 298 -28.53 -4.59 -19.90
C ARG A 298 -28.45 -3.11 -19.52
N GLU A 299 -28.85 -2.77 -18.29
CA GLU A 299 -28.74 -1.39 -17.77
C GLU A 299 -27.27 -0.97 -17.67
N THR A 300 -26.41 -1.80 -17.07
CA THR A 300 -24.97 -1.56 -16.99
C THR A 300 -24.32 -1.46 -18.38
N ALA A 301 -24.72 -2.31 -19.34
CA ALA A 301 -24.23 -2.23 -20.71
C ALA A 301 -24.63 -0.91 -21.41
N LYS A 302 -25.84 -0.40 -21.11
CA LYS A 302 -26.30 0.90 -21.61
C LYS A 302 -25.49 2.06 -21.02
N GLU A 303 -25.24 2.05 -19.71
CA GLU A 303 -24.40 3.05 -19.03
C GLU A 303 -22.97 3.06 -19.55
N ASN A 304 -22.38 1.88 -19.78
CA ASN A 304 -21.06 1.74 -20.38
C ASN A 304 -21.04 2.33 -21.80
N ASN A 305 -22.07 2.07 -22.61
CA ASN A 305 -22.17 2.63 -23.96
C ASN A 305 -22.28 4.16 -23.95
N GLU A 306 -23.05 4.74 -23.01
CA GLU A 306 -23.12 6.20 -22.82
C GLU A 306 -21.76 6.79 -22.41
N THR A 307 -21.03 6.10 -21.54
CA THR A 307 -19.69 6.52 -21.11
C THR A 307 -18.69 6.48 -22.26
N ILE A 308 -18.74 5.43 -23.10
CA ILE A 308 -17.93 5.34 -24.32
C ILE A 308 -18.23 6.51 -25.27
N ILE A 309 -19.50 6.83 -25.49
CA ILE A 309 -19.89 7.97 -26.34
C ILE A 309 -19.34 9.29 -25.78
N ARG A 310 -19.37 9.49 -24.46
CA ARG A 310 -18.80 10.69 -23.82
C ARG A 310 -17.28 10.75 -24.01
N LEU A 311 -16.57 9.64 -23.81
CA LEU A 311 -15.13 9.57 -24.04
C LEU A 311 -14.76 9.86 -25.50
N SER A 312 -15.50 9.31 -26.46
CA SER A 312 -15.29 9.60 -27.89
C SER A 312 -15.46 11.09 -28.20
N LYS A 313 -16.42 11.77 -27.58
CA LYS A 313 -16.58 13.24 -27.74
C LYS A 313 -15.39 14.01 -27.20
N VAL A 314 -14.88 13.64 -26.03
CA VAL A 314 -13.70 14.28 -25.42
C VAL A 314 -12.45 14.08 -26.29
N ILE A 315 -12.23 12.86 -26.78
CA ILE A 315 -11.11 12.55 -27.69
C ILE A 315 -11.21 13.38 -28.96
N ASN A 316 -12.39 13.48 -29.57
CA ASN A 316 -12.59 14.29 -30.78
C ASN A 316 -12.37 15.79 -30.52
N SER A 317 -12.76 16.32 -29.35
CA SER A 317 -12.47 17.72 -28.99
C SER A 317 -10.97 17.98 -28.79
N LEU A 318 -10.22 17.03 -28.25
CA LEU A 318 -8.78 17.16 -28.07
C LEU A 318 -8.06 17.14 -29.42
N ILE A 319 -8.42 16.20 -30.29
CA ILE A 319 -7.86 16.12 -31.65
C ILE A 319 -8.13 17.42 -32.41
N THR A 320 -9.36 17.95 -32.38
CA THR A 320 -9.70 19.19 -33.09
C THR A 320 -8.99 20.42 -32.52
N SER A 321 -8.80 20.49 -31.20
CA SER A 321 -8.05 21.57 -30.52
C SER A 321 -6.59 21.62 -30.98
N ASP A 322 -5.92 20.47 -31.07
CA ASP A 322 -4.51 20.39 -31.50
C ASP A 322 -4.32 20.81 -32.97
N TYR A 323 -5.28 20.48 -33.84
CA TYR A 323 -5.25 20.92 -35.25
C TYR A 323 -5.44 22.43 -35.38
N THR A 324 -6.29 23.06 -34.56
CA THR A 324 -6.49 24.52 -34.60
C THR A 324 -5.29 25.30 -34.07
N GLN A 325 -4.63 24.84 -33.00
CA GLN A 325 -3.43 25.50 -32.47
C GLN A 325 -2.20 25.31 -33.38
N GLY A 326 -2.13 24.22 -34.15
CA GLY A 326 -1.08 24.00 -35.15
C GLY A 326 -1.18 24.87 -36.41
N LEU A 327 -2.36 25.43 -36.71
CA LEU A 327 -2.57 26.33 -37.85
C LEU A 327 -2.33 27.80 -37.49
N GLU A 328 -2.65 28.23 -36.27
CA GLU A 328 -2.39 29.60 -35.79
C GLU A 328 -0.91 29.88 -35.51
N SER A 329 -0.10 28.84 -35.26
CA SER A 329 1.35 28.98 -35.03
C SER A 329 2.19 29.04 -36.32
N LYS A 330 1.56 28.96 -37.50
CA LYS A 330 2.23 29.01 -38.82
C LYS A 330 1.81 30.19 -39.70
N SER A 331 1.01 31.13 -39.19
CA SER A 331 0.69 32.38 -39.87
C SER A 331 1.32 33.58 -39.17
#